data_AF-A0A8S2A8I4-F1
#
_entry.id   AF-A0A8S2A8I4-F1
#
_cell.length_a   1.000
_cell.length_b   1.000
_cell.length_c   1.000
_cell.angle_alpha   90.00
_cell.angle_beta   90.00
_cell.angle_gamma   90.00
#
_symmetry.space_group_name_H-M   'P 1'
#
loop_
_entity.id
_entity.type
_entity.pdbx_description
1 polymer ?
#
loop_
_entity_poly.entity_id
_entity_poly.type
_entity_poly.pdbx_seq_one_letter_code
_entity_poly.pdbx_strand_id
1 'polypeptide(L)'
;MSLIPSIFGGRRTNVFDPFSLDVWDPFQGLANTPAKDDVAAFTNAKVDWRETPEAHVFKADLPGLKKEDVKVEVEDGNILQISGERSSENEEKNDKWHRVERSSGKFMRRFRLPENAKMEEVKASMEDGVLSVTVPKVPERKPEVKSIDISVVRCFTSLKPLRRLSFPVSASAMESDASCNLVLYGKSSVETEIAKCLKNKNSLTLADNTKVSLFLESEAKHLVKDDDSFNLLLFMNSIITHRFGRFLIWSPRLSSTHDVVSHNFSELPVGSVCVTDIQFKGRGRTKNVWESPKGCLMYSFTLEMEDGRIVPLIQYVVSLAVTEAVKDECDKKGLPYIDVKIKWPNDLYLNGLKVGGILCTSTYRSKKFHVSVGVGLNVDNEQPTTCLNAVLKGMSPESTLLKREEILGAFFHKFEKFFDLFMDQGFKSLEELYYRTWLHSEQRVIVEEKVQDQVVQNVVTIQGLTSSGYLLAIGDDNQMYELHPDGNSFDFFKGLVRRKI
;
A
#
# COMPACT_ATOMS: atom_id res chain seq x y z
N MET A 1 -32.40 0.27 -36.51
CA MET A 1 -32.51 -1.04 -37.21
C MET A 1 -31.09 -1.43 -37.59
N SER A 2 -30.48 -2.53 -37.19
CA SER A 2 -30.88 -3.89 -36.76
C SER A 2 -29.82 -4.40 -35.76
N LEU A 3 -30.16 -4.81 -34.54
CA LEU A 3 -30.64 -6.13 -34.12
C LEU A 3 -29.58 -7.25 -34.10
N ILE A 4 -29.42 -7.75 -32.88
CA ILE A 4 -28.61 -8.85 -32.34
C ILE A 4 -29.05 -10.22 -32.92
N PRO A 5 -28.21 -11.26 -32.81
CA PRO A 5 -28.65 -12.41 -32.02
C PRO A 5 -27.61 -12.89 -30.99
N SER A 6 -28.13 -13.18 -29.79
CA SER A 6 -27.56 -14.00 -28.73
C SER A 6 -27.91 -15.47 -28.99
N ILE A 7 -27.23 -16.40 -28.31
CA ILE A 7 -27.84 -17.52 -27.56
C ILE A 7 -26.75 -18.29 -26.78
N PHE A 8 -26.98 -18.33 -25.46
CA PHE A 8 -26.76 -19.36 -24.40
C PHE A 8 -25.53 -20.30 -24.46
N GLY A 9 -24.90 -20.67 -23.34
CA GLY A 9 -25.22 -20.48 -21.92
C GLY A 9 -24.39 -21.46 -21.08
N GLY A 10 -24.10 -21.11 -19.83
CA GLY A 10 -23.37 -21.97 -18.90
C GLY A 10 -23.21 -21.35 -17.52
N ARG A 11 -24.23 -21.56 -16.66
CA ARG A 11 -24.15 -21.34 -15.21
C ARG A 11 -22.95 -22.08 -14.62
N ARG A 12 -22.13 -21.40 -13.81
CA ARG A 12 -21.56 -22.00 -12.59
C ARG A 12 -21.54 -20.98 -11.46
N THR A 13 -22.09 -21.46 -10.36
CA THR A 13 -22.23 -20.89 -9.02
C THR A 13 -20.90 -20.80 -8.29
N ASN A 14 -20.86 -19.88 -7.32
CA ASN A 14 -20.05 -19.85 -6.10
C ASN A 14 -19.05 -21.00 -5.90
N VAL A 15 -17.78 -20.63 -5.84
CA VAL A 15 -16.75 -21.42 -5.14
C VAL A 15 -16.10 -20.48 -4.14
N PHE A 16 -16.39 -20.77 -2.87
CA PHE A 16 -15.60 -20.46 -1.69
C PHE A 16 -14.09 -20.47 -1.99
N ASP A 17 -13.36 -19.42 -1.65
CA ASP A 17 -11.89 -19.44 -1.61
C ASP A 17 -11.44 -19.49 -0.14
N PRO A 18 -10.89 -20.63 0.33
CA PRO A 18 -10.62 -20.91 1.74
C PRO A 18 -9.20 -20.49 2.22
N PHE A 19 -8.56 -19.49 1.61
CA PHE A 19 -7.21 -19.05 2.03
C PHE A 19 -7.01 -17.53 2.11
N SER A 20 -8.01 -16.76 2.55
CA SER A 20 -7.78 -15.38 3.00
C SER A 20 -7.28 -15.36 4.45
N LEU A 21 -5.96 -15.45 4.63
CA LEU A 21 -5.35 -15.03 5.90
C LEU A 21 -5.35 -13.49 5.94
N ASP A 22 -6.11 -12.98 6.89
CA ASP A 22 -6.45 -11.59 7.11
C ASP A 22 -5.25 -10.68 7.35
N VAL A 23 -5.17 -9.59 6.58
CA VAL A 23 -4.50 -8.37 7.05
C VAL A 23 -5.61 -7.46 7.59
N TRP A 24 -5.75 -7.48 8.91
CA TRP A 24 -6.74 -6.72 9.67
C TRP A 24 -6.36 -5.23 9.69
N ASP A 25 -7.27 -4.38 9.21
CA ASP A 25 -7.19 -2.90 9.30
C ASP A 25 -8.36 -2.40 10.17
N PRO A 26 -8.09 -1.90 11.40
CA PRO A 26 -9.11 -1.54 12.37
C PRO A 26 -9.88 -0.25 12.04
N PHE A 27 -9.54 0.48 10.96
CA PHE A 27 -10.12 1.80 10.65
C PHE A 27 -10.86 1.92 9.31
N GLN A 28 -11.06 0.83 8.57
CA GLN A 28 -11.79 0.83 7.29
C GLN A 28 -13.25 1.32 7.37
N GLY A 29 -13.82 1.45 8.58
CA GLY A 29 -15.22 1.88 8.80
C GLY A 29 -15.43 3.36 9.18
N LEU A 30 -14.39 4.20 9.23
CA LEU A 30 -14.50 5.58 9.76
C LEU A 30 -15.13 6.60 8.82
N ALA A 31 -15.35 6.28 7.54
CA ALA A 31 -15.97 7.21 6.60
C ALA A 31 -16.97 6.46 5.73
N ASN A 32 -18.28 6.60 6.03
CA ASN A 32 -19.36 6.66 5.04
C ASN A 32 -20.74 6.70 5.72
N THR A 33 -21.31 7.90 5.80
CA THR A 33 -22.77 8.14 5.73
C THR A 33 -23.00 9.35 4.82
N PRO A 34 -23.91 9.28 3.83
CA PRO A 34 -24.22 10.43 2.99
C PRO A 34 -25.09 11.41 3.78
N ALA A 35 -24.64 12.66 3.92
CA ALA A 35 -25.44 13.71 4.54
C ALA A 35 -26.24 14.46 3.46
N LYS A 36 -27.57 14.33 3.52
CA LYS A 36 -28.46 15.46 3.22
C LYS A 36 -28.43 16.41 4.42
N ASP A 37 -28.67 17.69 4.13
CA ASP A 37 -28.48 18.86 4.99
C ASP A 37 -28.87 18.70 6.48
N ASP A 38 -28.14 19.43 7.33
CA ASP A 38 -28.30 19.66 8.78
C ASP A 38 -27.58 18.76 9.83
N VAL A 39 -26.53 17.99 9.47
CA VAL A 39 -25.86 17.05 10.43
C VAL A 39 -24.40 17.41 10.78
N ALA A 40 -24.02 18.69 10.79
CA ALA A 40 -22.61 19.08 10.91
C ALA A 40 -22.03 19.10 12.34
N ALA A 41 -22.79 18.83 13.41
CA ALA A 41 -22.32 19.25 14.73
C ALA A 41 -21.90 18.09 15.68
N PHE A 42 -22.53 16.92 15.70
CA PHE A 42 -22.25 15.86 16.72
C PHE A 42 -21.30 14.73 16.29
N THR A 43 -20.51 14.93 15.23
CA THR A 43 -19.81 13.84 14.50
C THR A 43 -18.58 13.20 15.18
N ASN A 44 -18.28 13.56 16.44
CA ASN A 44 -16.99 13.24 17.08
C ASN A 44 -17.09 12.50 18.43
N ALA A 45 -17.97 11.50 18.55
CA ALA A 45 -17.86 10.53 19.64
C ALA A 45 -16.47 9.88 19.59
N LYS A 46 -15.63 10.20 20.58
CA LYS A 46 -14.26 9.68 20.71
C LYS A 46 -14.36 8.28 21.31
N VAL A 47 -13.80 7.30 20.62
CA VAL A 47 -13.84 5.90 21.06
C VAL A 47 -12.42 5.36 21.10
N ASP A 48 -12.01 4.92 22.28
CA ASP A 48 -10.77 4.18 22.47
C ASP A 48 -11.01 2.68 22.34
N TRP A 49 -10.14 1.99 21.62
CA TRP A 49 -10.13 0.54 21.53
C TRP A 49 -8.82 0.00 22.10
N ARG A 50 -8.94 -0.87 23.11
CA ARG A 50 -7.81 -1.64 23.65
C ARG A 50 -8.09 -3.14 23.63
N GLU A 51 -7.02 -3.91 23.56
CA GLU A 51 -7.04 -5.36 23.52
C GLU A 51 -6.31 -5.92 24.76
N THR A 52 -6.95 -6.83 25.48
CA THR A 52 -6.35 -7.63 26.56
C THR A 52 -6.19 -9.09 26.08
N PRO A 53 -5.44 -9.95 26.80
CA PRO A 53 -5.39 -11.37 26.46
C PRO A 53 -6.77 -12.05 26.44
N GLU A 54 -7.73 -11.53 27.20
CA GLU A 54 -9.06 -12.14 27.42
C GLU A 54 -10.20 -11.44 26.67
N ALA A 55 -10.06 -10.17 26.24
CA ALA A 55 -11.15 -9.42 25.62
C ALA A 55 -10.68 -8.21 24.78
N HIS A 56 -11.54 -7.72 23.88
CA HIS A 56 -11.48 -6.38 23.32
C HIS A 56 -12.38 -5.45 24.14
N VAL A 57 -11.87 -4.25 24.49
CA VAL A 57 -12.61 -3.26 25.29
C VAL A 57 -12.65 -1.94 24.54
N PHE A 58 -13.85 -1.42 24.32
CA PHE A 58 -14.12 -0.13 23.72
C PHE A 58 -14.63 0.84 24.78
N LYS A 59 -14.13 2.08 24.79
CA LYS A 59 -14.60 3.16 25.65
C LYS A 59 -14.97 4.36 24.82
N ALA A 60 -16.23 4.78 24.85
CA ALA A 60 -16.74 5.92 24.10
C ALA A 60 -17.18 7.05 25.04
N ASP A 61 -16.64 8.25 24.83
CA ASP A 61 -17.04 9.45 25.57
C ASP A 61 -18.33 10.02 24.96
N LEU A 62 -19.45 9.88 25.68
CA LEU A 62 -20.80 10.25 25.27
C LEU A 62 -21.48 11.17 26.31
N PRO A 63 -20.87 12.31 26.69
CA PRO A 63 -21.40 13.18 27.73
C PRO A 63 -22.73 13.81 27.33
N GLY A 64 -23.74 13.65 28.19
CA GLY A 64 -25.09 14.21 28.01
C GLY A 64 -26.04 13.32 27.20
N LEU A 65 -25.64 12.10 26.84
CA LEU A 65 -26.54 11.08 26.30
C LEU A 65 -27.00 10.13 27.41
N LYS A 66 -28.24 9.68 27.35
CA LYS A 66 -28.75 8.62 28.23
C LYS A 66 -28.59 7.27 27.55
N LYS A 67 -28.67 6.18 28.33
CA LYS A 67 -28.45 4.82 27.80
C LYS A 67 -29.44 4.47 26.69
N GLU A 68 -30.64 5.04 26.76
CA GLU A 68 -31.71 4.89 25.77
C GLU A 68 -31.41 5.58 24.43
N ASP A 69 -30.51 6.57 24.42
CA ASP A 69 -30.14 7.33 23.23
C ASP A 69 -28.95 6.71 22.48
N VAL A 70 -28.42 5.58 22.98
CA VAL A 70 -27.23 4.89 22.48
C VAL A 70 -27.59 3.43 22.15
N LYS A 71 -27.18 2.97 20.97
CA LYS A 71 -27.35 1.59 20.51
C LYS A 71 -26.00 0.94 20.26
N VAL A 72 -25.87 -0.30 20.72
CA VAL A 72 -24.71 -1.17 20.46
C VAL A 72 -25.23 -2.41 19.75
N GLU A 73 -24.76 -2.64 18.54
CA GLU A 73 -25.25 -3.68 17.64
C GLU A 73 -24.07 -4.51 17.11
N VAL A 74 -24.32 -5.78 16.82
CA VAL A 74 -23.37 -6.66 16.15
C VAL A 74 -23.95 -7.01 14.78
N GLU A 75 -23.23 -6.69 13.73
CA GLU A 75 -23.58 -7.01 12.34
C GLU A 75 -22.75 -8.21 11.83
N ASP A 76 -23.22 -8.80 10.72
CA ASP A 76 -22.54 -9.89 10.04
C ASP A 76 -21.09 -9.53 9.67
N GLY A 77 -20.18 -10.50 9.83
CA GLY A 77 -18.75 -10.31 9.57
C GLY A 77 -17.99 -9.66 10.72
N ASN A 78 -18.39 -9.94 11.97
CA ASN A 78 -17.74 -9.48 13.20
C ASN A 78 -17.64 -7.95 13.29
N ILE A 79 -18.70 -7.23 12.95
CA ILE A 79 -18.72 -5.77 13.03
C ILE A 79 -19.50 -5.34 14.28
N LEU A 80 -18.83 -4.64 15.20
CA LEU A 80 -19.44 -3.95 16.33
C LEU A 80 -19.81 -2.52 15.91
N GLN A 81 -21.10 -2.19 15.97
CA GLN A 81 -21.64 -0.87 15.69
C GLN A 81 -22.06 -0.17 16.99
N ILE A 82 -21.61 1.08 17.18
CA ILE A 82 -22.04 1.97 18.25
C ILE A 82 -22.67 3.20 17.59
N SER A 83 -23.94 3.46 17.87
CA SER A 83 -24.66 4.62 17.34
C SER A 83 -25.44 5.34 18.42
N GLY A 84 -25.81 6.60 18.16
CA GLY A 84 -26.68 7.35 19.06
C GLY A 84 -27.05 8.72 18.51
N GLU A 85 -28.00 9.37 19.15
CA GLU A 85 -28.56 10.65 18.71
C GLU A 85 -28.69 11.62 19.88
N ARG A 86 -28.15 12.83 19.71
CA ARG A 86 -28.37 13.92 20.64
C ARG A 86 -29.38 14.90 20.04
N SER A 87 -30.55 15.01 20.65
CA SER A 87 -31.55 16.02 20.30
C SER A 87 -31.13 17.41 20.78
N SER A 88 -31.49 18.46 20.04
CA SER A 88 -31.41 19.84 20.54
C SER A 88 -32.43 20.04 21.66
N GLU A 89 -32.06 20.74 22.73
CA GLU A 89 -33.04 21.21 23.71
C GLU A 89 -33.98 22.22 23.03
N ASN A 90 -35.29 22.06 23.21
CA ASN A 90 -36.29 22.97 22.64
C ASN A 90 -36.19 24.33 23.33
N GLU A 91 -35.91 25.36 22.54
CA GLU A 91 -35.76 26.75 22.96
C GLU A 91 -37.09 27.30 23.50
N GLU A 92 -37.11 27.76 24.76
CA GLU A 92 -38.21 28.57 25.27
C GLU A 92 -38.14 29.98 24.65
N LYS A 93 -39.28 30.49 24.16
CA LYS A 93 -39.37 31.74 23.39
C LYS A 93 -38.91 33.02 24.13
N ASN A 94 -38.51 32.93 25.40
CA ASN A 94 -38.08 34.07 26.22
C ASN A 94 -36.57 34.09 26.56
N ASP A 95 -35.78 33.12 26.09
CA ASP A 95 -34.37 33.03 26.46
C ASP A 95 -33.45 33.72 25.44
N LYS A 96 -32.53 34.58 25.96
CA LYS A 96 -31.50 35.23 25.16
C LYS A 96 -30.18 34.46 25.24
N TRP A 97 -29.89 33.70 24.21
CA TRP A 97 -28.64 32.96 24.07
C TRP A 97 -27.51 33.90 23.63
N HIS A 98 -26.40 33.88 24.36
CA HIS A 98 -25.19 34.62 23.98
C HIS A 98 -24.29 33.81 23.03
N ARG A 99 -24.28 32.47 23.14
CA ARG A 99 -23.54 31.56 22.28
C ARG A 99 -24.00 30.11 22.51
N VAL A 100 -24.16 29.34 21.44
CA VAL A 100 -24.43 27.89 21.49
C VAL A 100 -23.23 27.18 20.88
N GLU A 101 -22.49 26.43 21.71
CA GLU A 101 -21.31 25.64 21.27
C GLU A 101 -21.58 24.13 21.30
N ARG A 102 -22.68 23.70 21.95
CA ARG A 102 -23.06 22.30 22.05
C ARG A 102 -23.85 21.90 20.81
N SER A 103 -23.32 20.94 20.10
CA SER A 103 -23.89 20.33 18.92
C SER A 103 -24.99 19.30 19.23
N SER A 104 -26.05 19.29 18.43
CA SER A 104 -26.99 18.17 18.29
C SER A 104 -26.70 17.38 17.01
N GLY A 105 -27.19 16.13 16.93
CA GLY A 105 -26.99 15.27 15.76
C GLY A 105 -26.80 13.79 16.10
N LYS A 106 -26.68 12.99 15.04
CA LYS A 106 -26.48 11.53 15.10
C LYS A 106 -25.01 11.18 14.94
N PHE A 107 -24.57 10.12 15.60
CA PHE A 107 -23.26 9.50 15.37
C PHE A 107 -23.39 7.99 15.16
N MET A 108 -22.42 7.44 14.43
CA MET A 108 -22.26 6.01 14.21
C MET A 108 -20.76 5.69 14.07
N ARG A 109 -20.33 4.61 14.73
CA ARG A 109 -18.97 4.05 14.67
C ARG A 109 -19.07 2.54 14.48
N ARG A 110 -18.25 2.00 13.58
CA ARG A 110 -18.21 0.55 13.29
C ARG A 110 -16.79 0.04 13.45
N PHE A 111 -16.64 -1.09 14.14
CA PHE A 111 -15.36 -1.72 14.44
C PHE A 111 -15.39 -3.18 13.99
N ARG A 112 -14.48 -3.57 13.10
CA ARG A 112 -14.36 -4.97 12.68
C ARG A 112 -13.45 -5.70 13.65
N LEU A 113 -14.01 -6.62 14.43
CA LEU A 113 -13.30 -7.43 15.41
C LEU A 113 -12.68 -8.67 14.77
N PRO A 114 -11.52 -9.15 15.26
CA PRO A 114 -10.89 -10.38 14.77
C PRO A 114 -11.77 -11.61 14.98
N GLU A 115 -11.48 -12.71 14.29
CA GLU A 115 -12.26 -13.97 14.38
C GLU A 115 -12.28 -14.58 15.79
N ASN A 116 -11.26 -14.29 16.61
CA ASN A 116 -11.20 -14.77 17.99
C ASN A 116 -12.10 -14.00 18.96
N ALA A 117 -12.90 -13.03 18.49
CA ALA A 117 -13.86 -12.29 19.30
C ALA A 117 -15.22 -13.03 19.41
N LYS A 118 -15.69 -13.25 20.64
CA LYS A 118 -16.98 -13.87 20.93
C LYS A 118 -18.11 -12.83 20.88
N MET A 119 -18.64 -12.62 19.68
CA MET A 119 -19.69 -11.64 19.43
C MET A 119 -21.04 -11.93 20.09
N GLU A 120 -21.27 -13.19 20.48
CA GLU A 120 -22.46 -13.61 21.24
C GLU A 120 -22.40 -13.19 22.72
N GLU A 121 -21.20 -12.87 23.24
CA GLU A 121 -20.96 -12.58 24.67
C GLU A 121 -20.62 -11.09 24.91
N VAL A 122 -20.99 -10.18 23.99
CA VAL A 122 -20.73 -8.74 24.15
C VAL A 122 -21.48 -8.18 25.36
N LYS A 123 -20.76 -7.42 26.20
CA LYS A 123 -21.33 -6.69 27.35
C LYS A 123 -21.11 -5.21 27.18
N ALA A 124 -22.13 -4.40 27.44
CA ALA A 124 -22.02 -2.95 27.43
C ALA A 124 -22.52 -2.36 28.76
N SER A 125 -21.83 -1.33 29.25
CA SER A 125 -22.23 -0.54 30.41
C SER A 125 -22.00 0.95 30.13
N MET A 126 -22.78 1.82 30.77
CA MET A 126 -22.60 3.27 30.65
C MET A 126 -22.59 3.90 32.04
N GLU A 127 -21.53 4.64 32.34
CA GLU A 127 -21.29 5.28 33.65
C GLU A 127 -20.71 6.67 33.41
N ASP A 128 -21.28 7.68 34.07
CA ASP A 128 -20.84 9.10 33.98
C ASP A 128 -20.63 9.65 32.56
N GLY A 129 -21.46 9.21 31.61
CA GLY A 129 -21.37 9.62 30.22
C GLY A 129 -20.28 8.92 29.41
N VAL A 130 -19.70 7.82 29.92
CA VAL A 130 -18.75 6.96 29.20
C VAL A 130 -19.37 5.58 28.98
N LEU A 131 -19.50 5.18 27.71
CA LEU A 131 -19.92 3.84 27.32
C LEU A 131 -18.71 2.91 27.28
N SER A 132 -18.76 1.78 27.98
CA SER A 132 -17.77 0.71 27.93
C SER A 132 -18.37 -0.55 27.30
N VAL A 133 -17.82 -1.01 26.18
CA VAL A 133 -18.23 -2.25 25.50
C VAL A 133 -17.09 -3.26 25.59
N THR A 134 -17.36 -4.46 26.11
CA THR A 134 -16.39 -5.55 26.27
C THR A 134 -16.81 -6.75 25.43
N VAL A 135 -15.92 -7.20 24.56
CA VAL A 135 -16.08 -8.37 23.69
C VAL A 135 -15.07 -9.43 24.10
N PRO A 136 -15.48 -10.52 24.77
CA PRO A 136 -14.56 -11.58 25.20
C PRO A 136 -13.87 -12.28 24.02
N LYS A 137 -12.70 -12.87 24.27
CA LYS A 137 -11.97 -13.68 23.28
C LYS A 137 -12.18 -15.18 23.48
N VAL A 138 -12.01 -15.94 22.40
CA VAL A 138 -11.90 -17.40 22.43
C VAL A 138 -10.52 -17.76 23.01
N PRO A 139 -10.44 -18.58 24.06
CA PRO A 139 -9.15 -18.97 24.64
C PRO A 139 -8.35 -19.84 23.66
N GLU A 140 -7.18 -19.36 23.23
CA GLU A 140 -6.27 -20.10 22.37
C GLU A 140 -5.57 -21.24 23.15
N ARG A 141 -5.62 -22.48 22.63
CA ARG A 141 -4.79 -23.58 23.12
C ARG A 141 -3.36 -23.39 22.61
N LYS A 142 -2.40 -23.16 23.51
CA LYS A 142 -0.98 -23.26 23.18
C LYS A 142 -0.66 -24.70 22.73
N PRO A 143 -0.04 -24.93 21.56
CA PRO A 143 0.38 -26.27 21.18
C PRO A 143 1.56 -26.70 22.07
N GLU A 144 1.41 -27.81 22.80
CA GLU A 144 2.52 -28.49 23.46
C GLU A 144 3.41 -29.15 22.40
N VAL A 145 4.63 -28.64 22.24
CA VAL A 145 5.65 -29.23 21.37
C VAL A 145 6.09 -30.57 21.98
N LYS A 146 5.78 -31.68 21.30
CA LYS A 146 6.38 -33.00 21.60
C LYS A 146 7.62 -33.18 20.73
N SER A 147 8.79 -33.30 21.36
CA SER A 147 10.03 -33.71 20.72
C SER A 147 9.97 -35.18 20.31
N ILE A 148 10.40 -35.48 19.07
CA ILE A 148 10.54 -36.84 18.55
C ILE A 148 12.02 -37.09 18.27
N ASP A 149 12.58 -38.17 18.80
CA ASP A 149 13.95 -38.57 18.54
C ASP A 149 14.11 -39.21 17.15
N ILE A 150 15.20 -38.84 16.46
CA ILE A 150 15.54 -39.34 15.13
C ILE A 150 16.43 -40.59 15.27
N SER A 151 16.04 -41.69 14.61
CA SER A 151 16.87 -42.89 14.49
C SER A 151 17.53 -42.99 13.11
N VAL A 152 18.81 -43.36 13.09
CA VAL A 152 19.64 -43.46 11.89
C VAL A 152 19.43 -44.82 11.21
N VAL A 153 19.01 -44.81 9.94
CA VAL A 153 19.00 -46.01 9.09
C VAL A 153 20.31 -46.09 8.31
N ARG A 154 21.04 -47.21 8.48
CA ARG A 154 22.27 -47.49 7.73
C ARG A 154 21.94 -47.86 6.28
N CYS A 155 22.63 -47.20 5.35
CA CYS A 155 22.54 -47.41 3.92
C CYS A 155 23.30 -48.69 3.51
N PHE A 156 22.64 -49.63 2.83
CA PHE A 156 23.30 -50.70 2.08
C PHE A 156 23.21 -50.40 0.59
N THR A 157 24.38 -50.28 -0.04
CA THR A 157 24.57 -50.10 -1.48
C THR A 157 24.34 -51.41 -2.23
N SER A 158 23.51 -51.39 -3.28
CA SER A 158 23.58 -52.37 -4.38
C SER A 158 23.15 -51.73 -5.69
N LEU A 159 24.11 -51.65 -6.62
CA LEU A 159 23.97 -51.14 -7.99
C LEU A 159 23.47 -52.25 -8.92
N LYS A 160 22.40 -52.00 -9.71
CA LYS A 160 22.18 -52.59 -11.05
C LYS A 160 21.35 -51.65 -11.96
N PRO A 161 21.49 -51.75 -13.30
CA PRO A 161 21.35 -50.60 -14.19
C PRO A 161 20.03 -50.49 -14.99
N LEU A 162 19.85 -49.26 -15.48
CA LEU A 162 18.87 -48.68 -16.40
C LEU A 162 17.98 -49.58 -17.28
N ARG A 163 16.68 -49.29 -17.23
CA ARG A 163 15.78 -49.34 -18.39
C ARG A 163 15.05 -48.01 -18.56
N ARG A 164 15.14 -47.46 -19.77
CA ARG A 164 14.35 -46.33 -20.27
C ARG A 164 12.86 -46.66 -20.21
N LEU A 165 12.03 -45.73 -19.76
CA LEU A 165 10.66 -45.49 -20.24
C LEU A 165 10.22 -44.06 -19.85
N SER A 166 9.44 -43.50 -20.75
CA SER A 166 8.92 -42.13 -20.88
C SER A 166 8.15 -41.59 -19.65
N PHE A 167 8.36 -40.31 -19.33
CA PHE A 167 7.55 -39.55 -18.38
C PHE A 167 6.74 -38.46 -19.08
N PRO A 168 5.44 -38.29 -18.75
CA PRO A 168 4.72 -37.04 -18.98
C PRO A 168 5.18 -36.01 -17.94
N VAL A 169 5.23 -34.73 -18.33
CA VAL A 169 5.63 -33.62 -17.47
C VAL A 169 4.55 -33.41 -16.40
N SER A 170 4.82 -33.88 -15.18
CA SER A 170 4.17 -33.41 -13.97
C SER A 170 5.08 -32.38 -13.30
N ALA A 171 4.50 -31.23 -12.95
CA ALA A 171 5.15 -30.22 -12.13
C ALA A 171 5.40 -30.82 -10.73
N SER A 172 6.63 -31.22 -10.45
CA SER A 172 7.03 -31.61 -9.10
C SER A 172 7.47 -30.37 -8.33
N ALA A 173 6.79 -30.10 -7.23
CA ALA A 173 7.19 -29.21 -6.17
C ALA A 173 8.69 -29.38 -5.82
N MET A 174 9.44 -28.28 -5.89
CA MET A 174 10.64 -28.07 -5.09
C MET A 174 10.33 -26.96 -4.08
N GLU A 175 9.63 -27.34 -3.01
CA GLU A 175 9.62 -26.60 -1.75
C GLU A 175 10.43 -27.43 -0.75
N SER A 176 11.65 -26.98 -0.46
CA SER A 176 12.35 -27.16 0.82
C SER A 176 13.71 -26.45 0.74
N ASP A 177 13.94 -25.53 1.69
CA ASP A 177 15.14 -24.68 1.87
C ASP A 177 15.37 -23.53 0.86
N ALA A 178 14.35 -22.69 0.64
CA ALA A 178 14.58 -21.37 0.07
C ALA A 178 15.38 -20.53 1.09
N SER A 179 16.68 -20.36 0.86
CA SER A 179 17.49 -19.35 1.55
C SER A 179 17.55 -18.09 0.69
N CYS A 180 17.34 -16.93 1.29
CA CYS A 180 17.41 -15.64 0.62
C CYS A 180 18.73 -14.93 0.98
N ASN A 181 19.48 -14.52 -0.03
CA ASN A 181 20.72 -13.79 0.16
C ASN A 181 20.44 -12.30 0.07
N LEU A 182 20.75 -11.55 1.13
CA LEU A 182 20.70 -10.09 1.15
C LEU A 182 22.11 -9.53 1.26
N VAL A 183 22.45 -8.61 0.37
CA VAL A 183 23.73 -7.90 0.34
C VAL A 183 23.51 -6.50 0.89
N LEU A 184 24.28 -6.15 1.91
CA LEU A 184 24.23 -4.86 2.58
C LEU A 184 25.36 -3.98 2.08
N TYR A 185 25.04 -2.76 1.66
CA TYR A 185 26.02 -1.78 1.20
C TYR A 185 25.67 -0.38 1.73
N GLY A 186 26.56 0.19 2.54
CA GLY A 186 26.50 1.58 2.97
C GLY A 186 27.30 2.53 2.07
N LYS A 187 26.76 3.73 1.82
CA LYS A 187 27.41 4.80 1.04
C LYS A 187 28.65 5.39 1.72
N SER A 188 28.65 5.50 3.05
CA SER A 188 29.80 5.99 3.82
C SER A 188 30.24 4.99 4.89
N SER A 189 31.30 5.33 5.64
CA SER A 189 31.77 4.52 6.77
C SER A 189 30.68 4.30 7.82
N VAL A 190 29.82 5.28 8.06
CA VAL A 190 28.71 5.18 9.02
C VAL A 190 27.73 4.08 8.60
N GLU A 191 27.20 4.15 7.37
CA GLU A 191 26.29 3.12 6.86
C GLU A 191 26.99 1.76 6.71
N THR A 192 28.30 1.74 6.44
CA THR A 192 29.09 0.51 6.39
C THR A 192 29.18 -0.19 7.75
N GLU A 193 29.36 0.57 8.84
CA GLU A 193 29.35 -0.01 10.19
C GLU A 193 27.97 -0.52 10.60
N ILE A 194 26.89 0.16 10.16
CA ILE A 194 25.53 -0.35 10.33
C ILE A 194 25.35 -1.69 9.62
N ALA A 195 25.84 -1.83 8.38
CA ALA A 195 25.77 -3.08 7.62
C ALA A 195 26.49 -4.24 8.35
N LYS A 196 27.68 -3.98 8.89
CA LYS A 196 28.43 -4.96 9.69
C LYS A 196 27.67 -5.35 10.96
N CYS A 197 27.08 -4.39 11.66
CA CYS A 197 26.30 -4.62 12.86
C CYS A 197 25.07 -5.51 12.59
N LEU A 198 24.30 -5.18 11.54
CA LEU A 198 23.13 -5.96 11.12
C LEU A 198 23.50 -7.39 10.73
N LYS A 199 24.59 -7.55 9.96
CA LYS A 199 25.11 -8.87 9.60
C LYS A 199 25.48 -9.68 10.84
N ASN A 200 26.24 -9.10 11.78
CA ASN A 200 26.69 -9.80 12.99
C ASN A 200 25.54 -10.22 13.90
N LYS A 201 24.50 -9.40 13.99
CA LYS A 201 23.29 -9.71 14.77
C LYS A 201 22.35 -10.69 14.08
N ASN A 202 22.48 -10.84 12.76
CA ASN A 202 21.55 -11.58 11.92
C ASN A 202 20.08 -11.16 12.15
N SER A 203 19.82 -9.85 12.25
CA SER A 203 18.53 -9.31 12.72
C SER A 203 17.48 -9.13 11.64
N LEU A 204 17.84 -9.27 10.36
CA LEU A 204 16.87 -9.12 9.26
C LEU A 204 16.04 -10.40 9.08
N THR A 205 14.72 -10.22 8.97
CA THR A 205 13.72 -11.28 8.87
C THR A 205 12.81 -11.09 7.64
N LEU A 206 12.18 -12.17 7.19
CA LEU A 206 11.21 -12.17 6.09
C LEU A 206 9.88 -12.77 6.57
N ALA A 207 8.77 -12.38 5.92
CA ALA A 207 7.41 -12.72 6.33
C ALA A 207 7.10 -14.23 6.39
N ASP A 208 7.84 -15.06 5.66
CA ASP A 208 7.58 -16.49 5.46
C ASP A 208 8.58 -17.41 6.18
N ASN A 209 9.25 -16.93 7.24
CA ASN A 209 10.33 -17.65 7.93
C ASN A 209 11.47 -18.11 6.99
N THR A 210 11.56 -17.53 5.79
CA THR A 210 12.65 -17.76 4.85
C THR A 210 13.97 -17.48 5.53
N LYS A 211 14.90 -18.44 5.47
CA LYS A 211 16.22 -18.28 6.05
C LYS A 211 16.96 -17.17 5.31
N VAL A 212 17.29 -16.09 6.01
CA VAL A 212 18.05 -14.96 5.46
C VAL A 212 19.54 -15.19 5.69
N SER A 213 20.34 -15.02 4.65
CA SER A 213 21.80 -14.99 4.71
C SER A 213 22.28 -13.58 4.36
N LEU A 214 22.98 -12.94 5.28
CA LEU A 214 23.47 -11.57 5.14
C LEU A 214 24.92 -11.52 4.68
N PHE A 215 25.18 -10.76 3.63
CA PHE A 215 26.50 -10.53 3.05
C PHE A 215 26.82 -9.05 3.05
N LEU A 216 28.09 -8.71 3.24
CA LEU A 216 28.60 -7.39 2.87
C LEU A 216 28.91 -7.38 1.37
N GLU A 217 28.90 -6.20 0.75
CA GLU A 217 29.25 -6.04 -0.67
C GLU A 217 30.54 -6.78 -1.05
N SER A 218 31.59 -6.66 -0.23
CA SER A 218 32.90 -7.28 -0.48
C SER A 218 32.87 -8.81 -0.56
N GLU A 219 31.85 -9.44 0.00
CA GLU A 219 31.67 -10.90 0.09
C GLU A 219 30.72 -11.43 -0.99
N ALA A 220 29.95 -10.54 -1.63
CA ALA A 220 28.86 -10.88 -2.52
C ALA A 220 29.26 -11.02 -3.99
N LYS A 221 30.57 -10.97 -4.33
CA LYS A 221 31.07 -11.07 -5.71
C LYS A 221 30.58 -12.33 -6.46
N HIS A 222 30.36 -13.43 -5.73
CA HIS A 222 29.87 -14.69 -6.28
C HIS A 222 28.34 -14.71 -6.54
N LEU A 223 27.61 -13.74 -6.00
CA LEU A 223 26.15 -13.62 -6.15
C LEU A 223 25.77 -12.78 -7.38
N VAL A 224 26.68 -11.93 -7.85
CA VAL A 224 26.55 -11.19 -9.11
C VAL A 224 26.93 -12.15 -10.25
N LYS A 225 25.95 -12.58 -11.04
CA LYS A 225 26.13 -13.66 -12.03
C LYS A 225 26.26 -13.17 -13.47
N ASP A 226 25.61 -12.06 -13.80
CA ASP A 226 25.49 -11.56 -15.17
C ASP A 226 25.77 -10.04 -15.23
N ASP A 227 26.16 -9.54 -16.41
CA ASP A 227 26.29 -8.10 -16.70
C ASP A 227 24.96 -7.33 -16.55
N ASP A 228 23.83 -8.04 -16.58
CA ASP A 228 22.49 -7.47 -16.42
C ASP A 228 22.04 -7.34 -14.96
N SER A 229 22.84 -7.76 -13.98
CA SER A 229 22.50 -7.59 -12.56
C SER A 229 22.58 -6.13 -12.13
N PHE A 230 21.80 -5.75 -11.11
CA PHE A 230 21.81 -4.39 -10.60
C PHE A 230 23.20 -4.00 -10.10
N ASN A 231 23.77 -2.95 -10.68
CA ASN A 231 25.16 -2.56 -10.40
C ASN A 231 25.24 -1.68 -9.13
N LEU A 232 25.61 -2.33 -8.02
CA LEU A 232 25.65 -1.68 -6.71
C LEU A 232 26.59 -0.47 -6.67
N LEU A 233 27.77 -0.57 -7.30
CA LEU A 233 28.76 0.51 -7.35
C LEU A 233 28.27 1.69 -8.17
N LEU A 234 27.64 1.42 -9.32
CA LEU A 234 27.06 2.47 -10.17
C LEU A 234 25.97 3.23 -9.43
N PHE A 235 25.05 2.52 -8.77
CA PHE A 235 24.02 3.15 -7.95
C PHE A 235 24.65 3.98 -6.82
N MET A 236 25.56 3.40 -6.04
CA MET A 236 26.22 4.11 -4.95
C MET A 236 26.96 5.34 -5.44
N ASN A 237 27.61 5.31 -6.60
CA ASN A 237 28.28 6.48 -7.17
C ASN A 237 27.31 7.55 -7.69
N SER A 238 26.10 7.15 -8.11
CA SER A 238 25.07 8.07 -8.59
C SER A 238 24.38 8.87 -7.48
N ILE A 239 24.35 8.37 -6.25
CA ILE A 239 23.68 9.05 -5.13
C ILE A 239 24.56 10.11 -4.45
N ILE A 240 23.97 11.29 -4.23
CA ILE A 240 24.57 12.44 -3.52
C ILE A 240 23.73 12.91 -2.33
N THR A 241 22.64 12.19 -2.04
CA THR A 241 21.67 12.51 -0.98
C THR A 241 22.25 12.43 0.42
N HIS A 242 21.58 13.09 1.36
CA HIS A 242 21.96 13.15 2.77
C HIS A 242 21.18 12.16 3.65
N ARG A 243 19.95 11.81 3.28
CA ARG A 243 19.09 10.90 4.07
C ARG A 243 18.69 9.64 3.28
N PHE A 244 18.20 9.80 2.06
CA PHE A 244 17.55 8.68 1.35
C PHE A 244 18.48 7.92 0.40
N GLY A 245 18.35 6.59 0.34
CA GLY A 245 19.07 5.71 -0.59
C GLY A 245 20.50 5.35 -0.17
N ARG A 246 20.99 5.88 0.96
CA ARG A 246 22.39 5.76 1.40
C ARG A 246 22.76 4.40 2.01
N PHE A 247 21.76 3.63 2.40
CA PHE A 247 21.91 2.26 2.87
C PHE A 247 21.13 1.34 1.93
N LEU A 248 21.84 0.53 1.16
CA LEU A 248 21.27 -0.39 0.18
C LEU A 248 21.23 -1.82 0.72
N ILE A 249 20.10 -2.46 0.51
CA ILE A 249 19.89 -3.89 0.62
C ILE A 249 19.61 -4.39 -0.79
N TRP A 250 20.46 -5.25 -1.33
CA TRP A 250 20.24 -5.83 -2.64
C TRP A 250 20.10 -7.35 -2.55
N SER A 251 19.26 -7.91 -3.42
CA SER A 251 19.20 -9.35 -3.66
C SER A 251 19.08 -9.63 -5.15
N PRO A 252 19.73 -10.67 -5.69
CA PRO A 252 19.48 -11.10 -7.07
C PRO A 252 18.05 -11.63 -7.24
N ARG A 253 17.43 -12.15 -6.17
CA ARG A 253 16.07 -12.66 -6.21
C ARG A 253 15.43 -12.58 -4.83
N LEU A 254 14.26 -11.97 -4.78
CA LEU A 254 13.52 -11.72 -3.55
C LEU A 254 12.03 -12.00 -3.74
N SER A 255 11.33 -12.36 -2.67
CA SER A 255 9.87 -12.46 -2.69
C SER A 255 9.23 -11.08 -2.91
N SER A 256 9.55 -10.12 -2.03
CA SER A 256 9.05 -8.75 -2.08
C SER A 256 10.05 -7.81 -1.38
N THR A 257 10.53 -6.79 -2.09
CA THR A 257 11.32 -5.66 -1.54
C THR A 257 10.53 -4.91 -0.48
N HIS A 258 9.22 -4.79 -0.68
CA HIS A 258 8.30 -4.16 0.26
C HIS A 258 8.27 -4.88 1.59
N ASP A 259 8.28 -6.21 1.57
CA ASP A 259 8.22 -7.05 2.76
C ASP A 259 9.54 -6.96 3.56
N VAL A 260 10.70 -6.90 2.87
CA VAL A 260 11.99 -6.65 3.54
C VAL A 260 11.96 -5.35 4.31
N VAL A 261 11.48 -4.27 3.68
CA VAL A 261 11.46 -2.94 4.30
C VAL A 261 10.44 -2.89 5.45
N SER A 262 9.23 -3.40 5.25
CA SER A 262 8.15 -3.29 6.23
C SER A 262 8.39 -4.12 7.50
N HIS A 263 8.96 -5.32 7.37
CA HIS A 263 9.21 -6.20 8.53
C HIS A 263 10.42 -5.77 9.35
N ASN A 264 11.39 -5.09 8.72
CA ASN A 264 12.66 -4.76 9.34
C ASN A 264 12.79 -3.27 9.66
N PHE A 265 11.69 -2.51 9.64
CA PHE A 265 11.73 -1.05 9.82
C PHE A 265 12.47 -0.62 11.10
N SER A 266 12.36 -1.37 12.21
CA SER A 266 13.05 -1.06 13.46
C SER A 266 14.56 -1.31 13.44
N GLU A 267 15.03 -2.17 12.54
CA GLU A 267 16.46 -2.49 12.39
C GLU A 267 17.13 -1.62 11.33
N LEU A 268 16.36 -1.15 10.35
CA LEU A 268 16.86 -0.39 9.22
C LEU A 268 16.90 1.11 9.52
N PRO A 269 17.97 1.82 9.13
CA PRO A 269 17.97 3.28 9.10
C PRO A 269 16.81 3.82 8.26
N VAL A 270 16.27 4.98 8.64
CA VAL A 270 15.34 5.73 7.78
C VAL A 270 16.05 6.10 6.47
N GLY A 271 15.36 5.93 5.35
CA GLY A 271 15.92 6.11 4.02
C GLY A 271 16.71 4.91 3.48
N SER A 272 16.71 3.77 4.17
CA SER A 272 17.24 2.51 3.63
C SER A 272 16.42 2.07 2.43
N VAL A 273 17.08 1.60 1.37
CA VAL A 273 16.45 1.10 0.15
C VAL A 273 16.76 -0.38 -0.04
N CYS A 274 15.73 -1.16 -0.34
CA CYS A 274 15.83 -2.54 -0.80
C CYS A 274 15.58 -2.61 -2.30
N VAL A 275 16.48 -3.24 -3.06
CA VAL A 275 16.40 -3.43 -4.51
C VAL A 275 16.53 -4.92 -4.83
N THR A 276 15.81 -5.40 -5.84
CA THR A 276 15.98 -6.77 -6.34
C THR A 276 16.00 -6.81 -7.87
N ASP A 277 16.78 -7.74 -8.44
CA ASP A 277 16.76 -7.98 -9.89
C ASP A 277 15.48 -8.71 -10.33
N ILE A 278 14.99 -9.64 -9.49
CA ILE A 278 13.78 -10.39 -9.75
C ILE A 278 12.93 -10.45 -8.48
N GLN A 279 11.64 -10.08 -8.60
CA GLN A 279 10.65 -10.19 -7.54
C GLN A 279 9.54 -11.17 -7.93
N PHE A 280 9.35 -12.24 -7.13
CA PHE A 280 8.42 -13.33 -7.48
C PHE A 280 7.13 -13.37 -6.67
N LYS A 281 6.99 -12.54 -5.63
CA LYS A 281 5.74 -12.30 -4.87
C LYS A 281 5.47 -10.78 -4.79
N GLY A 282 5.60 -10.08 -5.92
CA GLY A 282 5.47 -8.63 -5.96
C GLY A 282 4.09 -8.14 -5.57
N ARG A 283 4.02 -7.12 -4.71
CA ARG A 283 2.75 -6.56 -4.22
C ARG A 283 2.33 -5.35 -5.04
N GLY A 284 1.07 -5.34 -5.45
CA GLY A 284 0.34 -4.15 -5.87
C GLY A 284 -0.62 -3.69 -4.78
N ARG A 285 -1.43 -2.68 -5.09
CA ARG A 285 -2.49 -2.22 -4.18
C ARG A 285 -3.60 -3.26 -4.04
N THR A 286 -4.23 -3.28 -2.87
CA THR A 286 -5.27 -4.24 -2.51
C THR A 286 -4.73 -5.67 -2.63
N LYS A 287 -5.24 -6.48 -3.58
CA LYS A 287 -4.84 -7.87 -3.81
C LYS A 287 -4.14 -8.07 -5.16
N ASN A 288 -3.79 -6.98 -5.85
CA ASN A 288 -3.12 -7.07 -7.15
C ASN A 288 -1.67 -7.51 -6.96
N VAL A 289 -1.17 -8.30 -7.91
CA VAL A 289 0.23 -8.73 -7.95
C VAL A 289 0.98 -7.85 -8.94
N TRP A 290 2.22 -7.50 -8.61
CA TRP A 290 3.15 -6.86 -9.55
C TRP A 290 4.09 -7.89 -10.16
N GLU A 291 4.03 -8.06 -11.47
CA GLU A 291 4.97 -8.89 -12.22
C GLU A 291 6.26 -8.11 -12.50
N SER A 292 7.41 -8.70 -12.18
CA SER A 292 8.71 -8.06 -12.37
C SER A 292 9.66 -8.95 -13.19
N PRO A 293 9.59 -8.87 -14.52
CA PRO A 293 10.55 -9.52 -15.38
C PRO A 293 11.93 -8.87 -15.27
N LYS A 294 12.98 -9.57 -15.74
CA LYS A 294 14.34 -9.05 -15.81
C LYS A 294 14.35 -7.71 -16.57
N GLY A 295 15.08 -6.72 -16.05
CA GLY A 295 15.11 -5.36 -16.59
C GLY A 295 14.11 -4.39 -15.95
N CYS A 296 13.18 -4.87 -15.11
CA CYS A 296 12.36 -4.01 -14.25
C CYS A 296 13.21 -3.46 -13.09
N LEU A 297 12.97 -2.21 -12.71
CA LEU A 297 13.53 -1.58 -11.50
C LEU A 297 12.53 -1.76 -10.36
N MET A 298 12.84 -2.67 -9.44
CA MET A 298 12.03 -2.97 -8.26
C MET A 298 12.75 -2.50 -7.01
N TYR A 299 12.15 -1.54 -6.31
CA TYR A 299 12.72 -1.07 -5.05
C TYR A 299 11.66 -0.66 -4.04
N SER A 300 12.01 -0.79 -2.77
CA SER A 300 11.24 -0.23 -1.66
C SER A 300 12.17 0.51 -0.71
N PHE A 301 11.68 1.53 -0.01
CA PHE A 301 12.49 2.27 0.96
C PHE A 301 11.71 2.68 2.21
N THR A 302 12.44 2.86 3.30
CA THR A 302 11.90 3.32 4.60
C THR A 302 11.74 4.84 4.61
N LEU A 303 10.61 5.30 5.12
CA LEU A 303 10.33 6.69 5.42
C LEU A 303 9.63 6.81 6.78
N GLU A 304 9.90 7.89 7.50
CA GLU A 304 9.25 8.17 8.78
C GLU A 304 8.55 9.53 8.74
N MET A 305 7.32 9.60 9.26
CA MET A 305 6.50 10.81 9.30
C MET A 305 5.78 10.93 10.64
N GLU A 306 5.44 12.15 11.07
CA GLU A 306 4.73 12.37 12.35
C GLU A 306 3.24 12.67 12.15
N ASP A 307 2.90 13.42 11.09
CA ASP A 307 1.53 13.81 10.81
C ASP A 307 0.83 12.83 9.85
N GLY A 308 -0.09 12.05 10.40
CA GLY A 308 -0.87 11.05 9.66
C GLY A 308 -1.77 11.64 8.56
N ARG A 309 -2.14 12.92 8.65
CA ARG A 309 -3.04 13.58 7.66
C ARG A 309 -2.37 13.74 6.31
N ILE A 310 -1.04 13.87 6.30
CA ILE A 310 -0.26 14.10 5.09
C ILE A 310 0.42 12.82 4.57
N VAL A 311 0.40 11.73 5.34
CA VAL A 311 0.93 10.42 4.90
C VAL A 311 0.33 9.96 3.56
N PRO A 312 -0.99 10.08 3.29
CA PRO A 312 -1.55 9.69 1.99
C PRO A 312 -0.99 10.46 0.79
N LEU A 313 -0.48 11.68 1.01
CA LEU A 313 0.07 12.54 -0.06
C LEU A 313 1.46 12.07 -0.53
N ILE A 314 2.13 11.20 0.24
CA ILE A 314 3.49 10.76 -0.09
C ILE A 314 3.56 10.05 -1.44
N GLN A 315 2.51 9.33 -1.84
CA GLN A 315 2.47 8.65 -3.14
C GLN A 315 2.56 9.64 -4.31
N TYR A 316 2.07 10.88 -4.14
CA TYR A 316 2.14 11.94 -5.14
C TYR A 316 3.54 12.54 -5.22
N VAL A 317 4.21 12.71 -4.08
CA VAL A 317 5.61 13.13 -4.02
C VAL A 317 6.51 12.08 -4.68
N VAL A 318 6.27 10.80 -4.40
CA VAL A 318 7.03 9.68 -4.98
C VAL A 318 6.80 9.58 -6.49
N SER A 319 5.55 9.61 -6.96
CA SER A 319 5.25 9.56 -8.39
C SER A 319 5.90 10.72 -9.15
N LEU A 320 5.83 11.93 -8.59
CA LEU A 320 6.47 13.09 -9.19
C LEU A 320 8.00 12.94 -9.23
N ALA A 321 8.62 12.47 -8.15
CA ALA A 321 10.05 12.21 -8.11
C ALA A 321 10.50 11.18 -9.16
N VAL A 322 9.73 10.12 -9.39
CA VAL A 322 10.05 9.13 -10.44
C VAL A 322 9.98 9.78 -11.82
N THR A 323 8.92 10.53 -12.11
CA THR A 323 8.74 11.17 -13.44
C THR A 323 9.86 12.17 -13.75
N GLU A 324 10.23 12.99 -12.78
CA GLU A 324 11.31 13.97 -12.91
C GLU A 324 12.70 13.33 -12.94
N ALA A 325 12.89 12.17 -12.29
CA ALA A 325 14.14 11.43 -12.37
C ALA A 325 14.38 10.85 -13.77
N VAL A 326 13.35 10.30 -14.41
CA VAL A 326 13.45 9.80 -15.79
C VAL A 326 13.79 10.95 -16.74
N LYS A 327 13.13 12.10 -16.58
CA LYS A 327 13.42 13.31 -17.36
C LYS A 327 14.86 13.78 -17.20
N ASP A 328 15.34 13.91 -15.95
CA ASP A 328 16.71 14.34 -15.68
C ASP A 328 17.76 13.40 -16.30
N GLU A 329 17.52 12.09 -16.27
CA GLU A 329 18.45 11.13 -16.89
C GLU A 329 18.41 11.19 -18.42
N CYS A 330 17.25 11.45 -19.02
CA CYS A 330 17.17 11.75 -20.45
C CYS A 330 17.97 13.02 -20.80
N ASP A 331 17.77 14.11 -20.07
CA ASP A 331 18.44 15.39 -20.30
C ASP A 331 19.96 15.26 -20.16
N LYS A 332 20.45 14.59 -19.10
CA LYS A 332 21.90 14.36 -18.86
C LYS A 332 22.56 13.57 -19.99
N LYS A 333 21.84 12.62 -20.59
CA LYS A 333 22.35 11.76 -21.66
C LYS A 333 22.08 12.32 -23.07
N GLY A 334 21.41 13.47 -23.18
CA GLY A 334 21.00 14.05 -24.46
C GLY A 334 20.00 13.16 -25.22
N LEU A 335 19.17 12.41 -24.49
CA LEU A 335 18.17 11.51 -25.06
C LEU A 335 16.90 12.27 -25.47
N PRO A 336 16.11 11.71 -26.42
CA PRO A 336 14.77 12.19 -26.68
C PRO A 336 13.94 12.23 -25.38
N TYR A 337 13.14 13.29 -25.24
CA TYR A 337 12.24 13.43 -24.12
C TYR A 337 11.15 12.37 -24.16
N ILE A 338 11.03 11.59 -23.08
CA ILE A 338 9.90 10.68 -22.85
C ILE A 338 9.01 11.23 -21.74
N ASP A 339 7.73 11.34 -22.03
CA ASP A 339 6.75 11.97 -21.15
C ASP A 339 6.06 10.92 -20.28
N VAL A 340 6.72 10.55 -19.18
CA VAL A 340 6.10 9.67 -18.18
C VAL A 340 5.06 10.47 -17.39
N LYS A 341 3.81 10.08 -17.52
CA LYS A 341 2.65 10.73 -16.92
C LYS A 341 2.12 9.98 -15.71
N ILE A 342 1.51 10.71 -14.79
CA ILE A 342 0.90 10.15 -13.58
C ILE A 342 -0.59 9.87 -13.83
N LYS A 343 -0.99 8.62 -13.65
CA LYS A 343 -2.40 8.25 -13.52
C LYS A 343 -2.71 8.09 -12.04
N TRP A 344 -3.57 8.96 -11.52
CA TRP A 344 -4.03 8.91 -10.15
C TRP A 344 -4.65 7.55 -9.83
N PRO A 345 -4.36 6.96 -8.64
CA PRO A 345 -3.58 7.58 -7.55
C PRO A 345 -2.08 7.29 -7.55
N ASN A 346 -1.62 6.29 -8.29
CA ASN A 346 -0.32 5.67 -8.03
C ASN A 346 0.31 4.96 -9.23
N ASP A 347 -0.22 5.14 -10.44
CA ASP A 347 0.29 4.47 -11.64
C ASP A 347 1.07 5.45 -12.53
N LEU A 348 2.10 4.92 -13.20
CA LEU A 348 2.91 5.68 -14.15
C LEU A 348 2.65 5.15 -15.57
N TYR A 349 2.40 6.08 -16.49
CA TYR A 349 2.02 5.79 -17.86
C TYR A 349 2.98 6.46 -18.84
N LEU A 350 3.29 5.77 -19.93
CA LEU A 350 4.03 6.30 -21.07
C LEU A 350 3.31 5.87 -22.33
N ASN A 351 3.00 6.81 -23.21
CA ASN A 351 2.25 6.57 -24.46
C ASN A 351 0.94 5.78 -24.24
N GLY A 352 0.22 6.07 -23.16
CA GLY A 352 -1.05 5.40 -22.81
C GLY A 352 -0.91 4.00 -22.21
N LEU A 353 0.31 3.48 -22.03
CA LEU A 353 0.57 2.17 -21.42
C LEU A 353 1.17 2.33 -20.03
N LYS A 354 0.79 1.43 -19.12
CA LYS A 354 1.36 1.40 -17.77
C LYS A 354 2.81 0.92 -17.81
N VAL A 355 3.71 1.74 -17.28
CA VAL A 355 5.14 1.46 -17.15
C VAL A 355 5.60 1.40 -15.71
N GLY A 356 4.78 1.82 -14.74
CA GLY A 356 5.16 1.77 -13.34
C GLY A 356 3.99 1.83 -12.38
N GLY A 357 4.26 1.53 -11.13
CA GLY A 357 3.29 1.56 -10.04
C GLY A 357 3.96 1.82 -8.70
N ILE A 358 3.23 2.51 -7.83
CA ILE A 358 3.69 2.89 -6.49
C ILE A 358 2.76 2.25 -5.45
N LEU A 359 3.36 1.79 -4.36
CA LEU A 359 2.66 1.23 -3.21
C LEU A 359 3.19 1.90 -1.95
N CYS A 360 2.34 2.61 -1.23
CA CYS A 360 2.66 3.17 0.08
C CYS A 360 1.85 2.44 1.14
N THR A 361 2.52 1.91 2.17
CA THR A 361 1.87 1.35 3.35
C THR A 361 2.48 1.97 4.59
N SER A 362 1.69 2.21 5.63
CA SER A 362 2.19 2.78 6.88
C SER A 362 1.78 1.94 8.08
N THR A 363 2.66 1.83 9.06
CA THR A 363 2.33 1.37 10.41
C THR A 363 2.58 2.49 11.40
N TYR A 364 1.76 2.61 12.43
CA TYR A 364 1.94 3.62 13.46
C TYR A 364 2.58 2.99 14.70
N ARG A 365 3.75 3.48 15.10
CA ARG A 365 4.50 2.99 16.27
C ARG A 365 5.27 4.14 16.90
N SER A 366 5.35 4.17 18.22
CA SER A 366 6.18 5.14 18.95
C SER A 366 5.93 6.61 18.56
N LYS A 367 4.65 6.98 18.35
CA LYS A 367 4.21 8.32 17.91
C LYS A 367 4.63 8.74 16.50
N LYS A 368 5.07 7.80 15.67
CA LYS A 368 5.48 8.05 14.30
C LYS A 368 4.84 7.05 13.35
N PHE A 369 4.62 7.48 12.12
CA PHE A 369 4.23 6.66 11.00
C PHE A 369 5.48 6.14 10.30
N HIS A 370 5.68 4.83 10.36
CA HIS A 370 6.68 4.12 9.59
C HIS A 370 6.09 3.77 8.24
N VAL A 371 6.50 4.51 7.21
CA VAL A 371 6.00 4.40 5.84
C VAL A 371 6.97 3.56 5.04
N SER A 372 6.48 2.44 4.50
CA SER A 372 7.19 1.65 3.49
C SER A 372 6.67 2.05 2.12
N VAL A 373 7.57 2.54 1.27
CA VAL A 373 7.24 2.94 -0.11
C VAL A 373 7.85 1.91 -1.04
N GLY A 374 7.06 1.32 -1.92
CA GLY A 374 7.48 0.43 -3.00
C GLY A 374 7.21 1.03 -4.37
N VAL A 375 8.15 0.87 -5.28
CA VAL A 375 8.05 1.33 -6.67
C VAL A 375 8.50 0.20 -7.59
N GLY A 376 7.67 -0.09 -8.58
CA GLY A 376 8.02 -0.91 -9.73
C GLY A 376 8.04 -0.05 -10.98
N LEU A 377 9.12 -0.08 -11.75
CA LEU A 377 9.27 0.67 -13.00
C LEU A 377 9.87 -0.21 -14.10
N ASN A 378 9.19 -0.28 -15.23
CA ASN A 378 9.62 -1.01 -16.41
C ASN A 378 10.68 -0.21 -17.16
N VAL A 379 11.96 -0.55 -16.96
CA VAL A 379 13.09 0.19 -17.56
C VAL A 379 13.55 -0.46 -18.86
N ASP A 380 13.92 -1.75 -18.82
CA ASP A 380 14.46 -2.48 -19.99
C ASP A 380 13.91 -3.91 -20.13
N ASN A 381 12.70 -4.15 -19.63
CA ASN A 381 12.00 -5.44 -19.77
C ASN A 381 11.17 -5.51 -21.07
N GLU A 382 11.05 -6.70 -21.65
CA GLU A 382 10.31 -6.91 -22.91
C GLU A 382 8.80 -7.14 -22.74
N GLN A 383 8.38 -7.74 -21.62
CA GLN A 383 7.00 -8.14 -21.30
C GLN A 383 6.67 -7.75 -19.85
N PRO A 384 5.41 -7.77 -19.37
CA PRO A 384 4.16 -7.94 -20.12
C PRO A 384 3.66 -6.64 -20.80
N THR A 385 4.22 -5.48 -20.44
CA THR A 385 3.90 -4.18 -21.05
C THR A 385 5.17 -3.50 -21.57
N THR A 386 5.02 -2.31 -22.14
CA THR A 386 6.16 -1.51 -22.61
C THR A 386 7.10 -1.08 -21.47
N CYS A 387 8.30 -0.63 -21.82
CA CYS A 387 9.32 -0.11 -20.91
C CYS A 387 9.96 1.16 -21.47
N LEU A 388 10.66 1.92 -20.62
CA LEU A 388 11.26 3.20 -20.99
C LEU A 388 12.23 3.05 -22.18
N ASN A 389 13.13 2.08 -22.11
CA ASN A 389 14.14 1.87 -23.14
C ASN A 389 13.55 1.34 -24.46
N ALA A 390 12.44 0.60 -24.44
CA ALA A 390 11.76 0.21 -25.68
C ALA A 390 11.23 1.43 -26.45
N VAL A 391 10.67 2.42 -25.75
CA VAL A 391 10.22 3.68 -26.36
C VAL A 391 11.40 4.49 -26.88
N LEU A 392 12.48 4.60 -26.10
CA LEU A 392 13.69 5.32 -26.52
C LEU A 392 14.35 4.69 -27.76
N LYS A 393 14.47 3.35 -27.80
CA LYS A 393 14.98 2.62 -28.99
C LYS A 393 14.16 2.92 -30.25
N GLY A 394 12.85 3.10 -30.10
CA GLY A 394 11.96 3.48 -31.21
C GLY A 394 12.15 4.92 -31.71
N MET A 395 12.66 5.81 -30.86
CA MET A 395 12.94 7.21 -31.21
C MET A 395 14.38 7.42 -31.70
N SER A 396 15.34 6.70 -31.13
CA SER A 396 16.77 6.82 -31.41
C SER A 396 17.50 5.48 -31.14
N PRO A 397 17.70 4.63 -32.17
CA PRO A 397 18.32 3.32 -31.99
C PRO A 397 19.80 3.34 -31.54
N GLU A 398 20.53 4.43 -31.81
CA GLU A 398 21.97 4.54 -31.57
C GLU A 398 22.33 5.17 -30.21
N SER A 399 21.33 5.56 -29.41
CA SER A 399 21.58 6.29 -28.16
C SER A 399 21.84 5.39 -26.96
N THR A 400 22.66 5.89 -26.02
CA THR A 400 22.92 5.21 -24.73
C THR A 400 21.63 5.13 -23.93
N LEU A 401 21.21 3.92 -23.56
CA LEU A 401 19.95 3.68 -22.87
C LEU A 401 19.99 4.08 -21.39
N LEU A 402 18.81 4.21 -20.78
CA LEU A 402 18.68 4.47 -19.35
C LEU A 402 19.05 3.22 -18.56
N LYS A 403 19.83 3.39 -17.49
CA LYS A 403 20.15 2.32 -16.54
C LYS A 403 19.32 2.44 -15.27
N ARG A 404 18.97 1.29 -14.69
CA ARG A 404 18.12 1.18 -13.49
C ARG A 404 18.75 1.92 -12.29
N GLU A 405 20.06 1.81 -12.17
CA GLU A 405 20.87 2.38 -11.09
C GLU A 405 20.89 3.91 -11.16
N GLU A 406 21.06 4.45 -12.36
CA GLU A 406 21.11 5.90 -12.61
C GLU A 406 19.73 6.53 -12.37
N ILE A 407 18.65 5.88 -12.85
CA ILE A 407 17.27 6.29 -12.54
C ILE A 407 17.03 6.28 -11.04
N LEU A 408 17.42 5.22 -10.32
CA LEU A 408 17.21 5.14 -8.87
C LEU A 408 18.01 6.22 -8.12
N GLY A 409 19.23 6.52 -8.57
CA GLY A 409 20.03 7.62 -8.03
C GLY A 409 19.39 8.98 -8.24
N ALA A 410 18.94 9.26 -9.46
CA ALA A 410 18.21 10.49 -9.79
C ALA A 410 16.88 10.59 -9.02
N PHE A 411 16.18 9.48 -8.84
CA PHE A 411 14.96 9.39 -8.02
C PHE A 411 15.23 9.86 -6.61
N PHE A 412 16.24 9.32 -5.92
CA PHE A 412 16.50 9.73 -4.53
C PHE A 412 16.89 11.20 -4.42
N HIS A 413 17.62 11.74 -5.40
CA HIS A 413 17.93 13.16 -5.44
C HIS A 413 16.66 14.03 -5.58
N LYS A 414 15.77 13.70 -6.52
CA LYS A 414 14.49 14.40 -6.69
C LYS A 414 13.58 14.24 -5.49
N PHE A 415 13.47 13.01 -4.99
CA PHE A 415 12.62 12.67 -3.86
C PHE A 415 13.05 13.42 -2.61
N GLU A 416 14.35 13.48 -2.29
CA GLU A 416 14.83 14.21 -1.12
C GLU A 416 14.45 15.70 -1.19
N LYS A 417 14.65 16.34 -2.35
CA LYS A 417 14.28 17.74 -2.59
C LYS A 417 12.77 17.97 -2.48
N PHE A 418 11.96 17.11 -3.12
CA PHE A 418 10.51 17.25 -3.09
C PHE A 418 9.92 16.91 -1.73
N PHE A 419 10.51 15.95 -1.02
CA PHE A 419 10.13 15.60 0.33
C PHE A 419 10.38 16.76 1.29
N ASP A 420 11.54 17.42 1.22
CA ASP A 420 11.79 18.62 2.03
C ASP A 420 10.80 19.74 1.74
N LEU A 421 10.58 20.04 0.46
CA LEU A 421 9.61 21.07 0.07
C LEU A 421 8.19 20.74 0.56
N PHE A 422 7.79 19.48 0.45
CA PHE A 422 6.52 18.98 0.93
C PHE A 422 6.38 19.08 2.46
N MET A 423 7.42 18.73 3.21
CA MET A 423 7.41 18.81 4.67
C MET A 423 7.41 20.26 5.17
N ASP A 424 8.11 21.16 4.47
CA ASP A 424 8.24 22.57 4.86
C ASP A 424 7.03 23.43 4.44
N GLN A 425 6.49 23.19 3.25
CA GLN A 425 5.50 24.08 2.61
C GLN A 425 4.17 23.38 2.29
N GLY A 426 4.05 22.08 2.58
CA GLY A 426 2.90 21.27 2.21
C GLY A 426 2.85 20.93 0.72
N PHE A 427 1.90 20.08 0.34
CA PHE A 427 1.78 19.58 -1.05
C PHE A 427 1.46 20.66 -2.08
N LYS A 428 0.86 21.78 -1.65
CA LYS A 428 0.54 22.93 -2.51
C LYS A 428 1.76 23.44 -3.30
N SER A 429 2.95 23.35 -2.72
CA SER A 429 4.21 23.73 -3.37
C SER A 429 4.59 22.86 -4.58
N LEU A 430 4.08 21.62 -4.63
CA LEU A 430 4.31 20.65 -5.70
C LEU A 430 3.11 20.48 -6.62
N GLU A 431 1.97 21.07 -6.27
CA GLU A 431 0.67 20.82 -6.91
C GLU A 431 0.64 21.21 -8.39
N GLU A 432 1.16 22.39 -8.73
CA GLU A 432 1.23 22.85 -10.13
C GLU A 432 2.05 21.90 -11.00
N LEU A 433 3.20 21.45 -10.48
CA LEU A 433 4.06 20.51 -11.18
C LEU A 433 3.37 19.14 -11.31
N TYR A 434 2.70 18.68 -10.24
CA TYR A 434 1.95 17.44 -10.26
C TYR A 434 0.83 17.45 -11.31
N TYR A 435 0.03 18.52 -11.42
CA TYR A 435 -1.04 18.65 -12.41
C TYR A 435 -0.55 18.84 -13.84
N ARG A 436 0.68 19.33 -14.06
CA ARG A 436 1.30 19.32 -15.39
C ARG A 436 1.75 17.93 -15.82
N THR A 437 2.01 17.05 -14.85
CA THR A 437 2.53 15.71 -15.08
C THR A 437 1.46 14.62 -15.06
N TRP A 438 0.27 14.87 -14.50
CA TRP A 438 -0.80 13.86 -14.48
C TRP A 438 -1.63 13.79 -15.76
N LEU A 439 -2.51 12.79 -15.87
CA LEU A 439 -3.37 12.56 -17.04
C LEU A 439 -4.81 13.10 -16.90
N HIS A 440 -5.15 13.79 -15.82
CA HIS A 440 -6.56 13.98 -15.42
C HIS A 440 -7.07 15.41 -15.53
N SER A 441 -6.26 16.37 -15.98
CA SER A 441 -6.71 17.76 -16.14
C SER A 441 -7.94 17.86 -17.03
N GLU A 442 -9.01 18.45 -16.51
CA GLU A 442 -10.29 18.67 -17.20
C GLU A 442 -10.94 17.40 -17.76
N GLN A 443 -10.55 16.23 -17.23
CA GLN A 443 -11.08 14.97 -17.70
C GLN A 443 -12.55 14.83 -17.30
N ARG A 444 -13.45 14.72 -18.28
CA ARG A 444 -14.85 14.35 -18.04
C ARG A 444 -14.95 12.85 -17.80
N VAL A 445 -15.55 12.46 -16.69
CA VAL A 445 -15.75 11.06 -16.28
C VAL A 445 -17.17 10.85 -15.79
N ILE A 446 -17.63 9.60 -15.82
CA ILE A 446 -18.92 9.16 -15.31
C ILE A 446 -18.68 8.51 -13.95
N VAL A 447 -19.30 9.04 -12.90
CA VAL A 447 -19.33 8.41 -11.58
C VAL A 447 -20.60 7.56 -11.48
N GLU A 448 -20.41 6.27 -11.27
CA GLU A 448 -21.47 5.27 -11.16
C GLU A 448 -21.64 4.85 -9.69
N GLU A 449 -22.83 5.13 -9.15
CA GLU A 449 -23.21 4.79 -7.78
C GLU A 449 -24.40 3.82 -7.79
N LYS A 450 -24.37 2.84 -6.88
CA LYS A 450 -25.50 1.94 -6.65
C LYS A 450 -26.29 2.43 -5.44
N VAL A 451 -27.54 2.84 -5.67
CA VAL A 451 -28.48 3.25 -4.62
C VAL A 451 -29.70 2.33 -4.71
N GLN A 452 -29.92 1.51 -3.67
CA GLN A 452 -31.12 0.66 -3.54
C GLN A 452 -31.47 -0.11 -4.83
N ASP A 453 -30.48 -0.82 -5.39
CA ASP A 453 -30.52 -1.59 -6.66
C ASP A 453 -30.62 -0.79 -7.98
N GLN A 454 -30.67 0.54 -7.93
CA GLN A 454 -30.55 1.39 -9.12
C GLN A 454 -29.13 1.91 -9.30
N VAL A 455 -28.69 1.94 -10.56
CA VAL A 455 -27.40 2.51 -10.95
C VAL A 455 -27.62 3.95 -11.37
N VAL A 456 -27.08 4.88 -10.59
CA VAL A 456 -27.09 6.32 -10.89
C VAL A 456 -25.75 6.67 -11.53
N GLN A 457 -25.80 7.43 -12.62
CA GLN A 457 -24.62 7.87 -13.36
C GLN A 457 -24.60 9.40 -13.40
N ASN A 458 -23.54 9.99 -12.85
CA ASN A 458 -23.33 11.42 -12.87
C ASN A 458 -22.10 11.74 -13.71
N VAL A 459 -22.24 12.66 -14.66
CA VAL A 459 -21.11 13.18 -15.43
C VAL A 459 -20.44 14.26 -14.60
N VAL A 460 -19.15 14.09 -14.35
CA VAL A 460 -18.34 15.00 -13.56
C VAL A 460 -17.06 15.34 -14.30
N THR A 461 -16.49 16.51 -14.01
CA THR A 461 -15.20 16.96 -14.54
C THR A 461 -14.17 16.96 -13.42
N ILE A 462 -13.05 16.27 -13.62
CA ILE A 462 -11.94 16.26 -12.67
C ILE A 462 -11.33 17.67 -12.59
N GLN A 463 -11.20 18.18 -11.36
CA GLN A 463 -10.67 19.51 -11.08
C GLN A 463 -9.29 19.48 -10.42
N GLY A 464 -8.94 18.40 -9.72
CA GLY A 464 -7.69 18.34 -8.96
C GLY A 464 -7.75 17.33 -7.82
N LEU A 465 -7.06 17.66 -6.74
CA LEU A 465 -7.06 16.94 -5.49
C LEU A 465 -7.69 17.80 -4.39
N THR A 466 -8.33 17.15 -3.41
CA THR A 466 -8.71 17.81 -2.16
C THR A 466 -7.49 17.98 -1.25
N SER A 467 -7.63 18.76 -0.17
CA SER A 467 -6.54 18.94 0.81
C SER A 467 -6.09 17.63 1.47
N SER A 468 -6.97 16.64 1.53
CA SER A 468 -6.70 15.27 2.02
C SER A 468 -6.09 14.36 0.94
N GLY A 469 -5.95 14.86 -0.29
CA GLY A 469 -5.40 14.12 -1.42
C GLY A 469 -6.38 13.21 -2.15
N TYR A 470 -7.69 13.39 -1.98
CA TYR A 470 -8.67 12.63 -2.75
C TYR A 470 -8.93 13.29 -4.10
N LEU A 471 -9.39 12.53 -5.10
CA LEU A 471 -9.64 13.09 -6.43
C LEU A 471 -10.90 13.94 -6.38
N LEU A 472 -10.75 15.23 -6.69
CA LEU A 472 -11.82 16.22 -6.69
C LEU A 472 -12.45 16.31 -8.08
N ALA A 473 -13.77 16.14 -8.14
CA ALA A 473 -14.54 16.34 -9.36
C ALA A 473 -15.77 17.21 -9.10
N ILE A 474 -16.24 17.92 -10.13
CA ILE A 474 -17.44 18.75 -10.09
C ILE A 474 -18.42 18.27 -11.15
N GLY A 475 -19.66 17.97 -10.76
CA GLY A 475 -20.75 17.60 -11.65
C GLY A 475 -21.24 18.76 -12.51
N ASP A 476 -21.93 18.45 -13.60
CA ASP A 476 -22.59 19.46 -14.45
C ASP A 476 -23.67 20.27 -13.67
N ASP A 477 -24.12 19.74 -12.52
CA ASP A 477 -25.00 20.37 -11.54
C ASP A 477 -24.28 21.22 -10.48
N ASN A 478 -22.96 21.42 -10.62
CA ASN A 478 -22.05 22.02 -9.65
C ASN A 478 -21.92 21.25 -8.32
N GLN A 479 -22.39 20.00 -8.25
CA GLN A 479 -22.18 19.18 -7.06
C GLN A 479 -20.72 18.73 -6.99
N MET A 480 -20.14 18.79 -5.78
CA MET A 480 -18.78 18.36 -5.54
C MET A 480 -18.72 16.86 -5.22
N TYR A 481 -17.79 16.16 -5.86
CA TYR A 481 -17.53 14.74 -5.67
C TYR A 481 -16.10 14.54 -5.18
N GLU A 482 -15.96 13.87 -4.03
CA GLU A 482 -14.67 13.48 -3.46
C GLU A 482 -14.46 11.97 -3.65
N LEU A 483 -13.54 11.60 -4.53
CA LEU A 483 -13.35 10.22 -4.96
C LEU A 483 -12.12 9.60 -4.27
N HIS A 484 -12.38 8.62 -3.41
CA HIS A 484 -11.36 7.91 -2.63
C HIS A 484 -10.58 6.87 -3.46
N PRO A 485 -9.27 6.74 -3.25
CA PRO A 485 -8.40 5.86 -4.04
C PRO A 485 -8.63 4.36 -3.77
N ASP A 486 -9.08 3.99 -2.56
CA ASP A 486 -9.42 2.60 -2.22
C ASP A 486 -10.93 2.35 -2.21
N GLY A 487 -11.75 3.40 -2.08
CA GLY A 487 -13.21 3.31 -2.17
C GLY A 487 -13.75 3.29 -3.60
N ASN A 488 -12.94 3.68 -4.59
CA ASN A 488 -13.35 3.72 -6.00
C ASN A 488 -12.39 2.91 -6.90
N SER A 489 -12.94 2.48 -8.02
CA SER A 489 -12.19 1.99 -9.19
C SER A 489 -12.33 3.01 -10.31
N PHE A 490 -11.24 3.28 -11.03
CA PHE A 490 -11.23 4.23 -12.14
C PHE A 490 -10.75 3.53 -13.42
N ASP A 491 -11.70 3.23 -14.30
CA ASP A 491 -11.45 2.81 -15.67
C ASP A 491 -11.16 4.05 -16.53
N PHE A 492 -9.87 4.36 -16.63
CA PHE A 492 -9.36 5.54 -17.34
C PHE A 492 -9.77 5.58 -18.81
N PHE A 493 -9.75 4.43 -19.50
CA PHE A 493 -10.06 4.37 -20.94
C PHE A 493 -11.54 4.53 -21.24
N LYS A 494 -12.40 4.16 -20.29
CA LYS A 494 -13.86 4.39 -20.39
C LYS A 494 -14.30 5.69 -19.74
N GLY A 495 -13.40 6.40 -19.06
CA GLY A 495 -13.76 7.55 -18.23
C GLY A 495 -14.79 7.19 -17.17
N LEU A 496 -14.69 6.00 -16.55
CA LEU A 496 -15.72 5.48 -15.63
C LEU A 496 -15.14 5.28 -14.24
N VAL A 497 -15.79 5.88 -13.24
CA VAL A 497 -15.49 5.70 -11.82
C VAL A 497 -16.62 4.90 -11.18
N ARG A 498 -16.28 3.79 -10.52
CA ARG A 498 -17.25 2.96 -9.77
C ARG A 498 -16.83 2.81 -8.33
N ARG A 499 -17.78 2.98 -7.41
CA ARG A 499 -17.56 2.68 -5.99
C ARG A 499 -17.34 1.18 -5.80
N LYS A 500 -16.28 0.81 -5.09
CA LYS A 500 -16.02 -0.58 -4.67
C LYS A 500 -16.97 -0.88 -3.51
N ILE A 501 -17.74 -1.97 -3.64
CA ILE A 501 -18.68 -2.47 -2.62
C ILE A 501 -17.89 -3.22 -1.55
#